data_AF-A0A928XF53-F1
#
_entry.id   AF-A0A928XF53-F1
#
_cell.length_a   1.000
_cell.length_b   1.000
_cell.length_c   1.000
_cell.angle_alpha   90.00
_cell.angle_beta   90.00
_cell.angle_gamma   90.00
#
_symmetry.space_group_name_H-M   'P 1'
#
loop_
_entity.id
_entity.type
_entity.pdbx_description
1 polymer ?
#
loop_
_entity_poly.entity_id
_entity_poly.type
_entity_poly.pdbx_seq_one_letter_code
_entity_poly.pdbx_strand_id
1 'polypeptide(L)'
;MSDLPQVYGKYDLLFTPRLIARLRNLRGEEWARLVDSLSTLPDTHPDALAFCLMMINLGSCLSCEMDSYRAQRGCAVCAQQTIISFKGSDKQLLKRYENAQKMVAEHFNQSDLKRAA
;
A
#
# COMPACT_ATOMS: atom_id res chain seq x y z
N MET A 1 -21.30 21.12 -11.74
CA MET A 1 -19.90 21.01 -11.25
C MET A 1 -19.28 19.79 -11.92
N SER A 2 -19.09 19.84 -13.24
CA SER A 2 -18.94 18.64 -14.07
C SER A 2 -17.90 18.79 -15.18
N ASP A 3 -16.82 19.53 -14.94
CA ASP A 3 -15.73 19.72 -15.91
C ASP A 3 -14.35 19.70 -15.22
N LEU A 4 -14.07 18.62 -14.48
CA LEU A 4 -12.67 18.28 -14.20
C LEU A 4 -12.23 17.29 -15.28
N PRO A 5 -11.16 17.58 -16.04
CA PRO A 5 -10.63 16.64 -17.02
C PRO A 5 -10.38 15.28 -16.35
N GLN A 6 -10.90 14.22 -16.96
CA GLN A 6 -10.73 12.80 -16.57
C GLN A 6 -9.26 12.34 -16.40
N VAL A 7 -8.30 13.23 -16.69
CA VAL A 7 -6.86 13.03 -16.61
C VAL A 7 -6.40 12.76 -15.17
N TYR A 8 -7.05 13.32 -14.16
CA TYR A 8 -6.62 13.16 -12.75
C TYR A 8 -7.20 11.94 -12.04
N GLY A 9 -8.24 11.29 -12.58
CA GLY A 9 -8.87 10.12 -11.95
C GLY A 9 -8.12 8.80 -12.17
N LYS A 10 -7.12 8.79 -13.08
CA LYS A 10 -6.41 7.57 -13.49
C LYS A 10 -5.09 7.34 -12.74
N TYR A 11 -4.65 8.32 -11.97
CA TYR A 11 -3.41 8.24 -11.21
C TYR A 11 -3.77 8.14 -9.74
N ASP A 12 -3.88 6.91 -9.24
CA ASP A 12 -3.76 6.67 -7.80
C ASP A 12 -2.42 7.28 -7.39
N LEU A 13 -2.41 8.42 -6.69
CA LEU A 13 -1.16 9.07 -6.25
C LEU A 13 -0.46 8.24 -5.16
N LEU A 14 -1.22 7.41 -4.46
CA LEU A 14 -0.76 6.53 -3.40
C LEU A 14 -1.06 5.08 -3.74
N PHE A 15 -0.33 4.16 -3.11
CA PHE A 15 -0.64 2.74 -3.21
C PHE A 15 -2.02 2.44 -2.61
N THR A 16 -2.89 1.76 -3.37
CA THR A 16 -4.26 1.39 -2.97
C THR A 16 -4.41 -0.13 -2.78
N PRO A 17 -5.37 -0.61 -1.97
CA PRO A 17 -5.58 -2.04 -1.74
C PRO A 17 -5.79 -2.86 -3.02
N ARG A 18 -6.39 -2.26 -4.05
CA ARG A 18 -6.63 -2.89 -5.37
C ARG A 18 -5.36 -3.32 -6.08
N LEU A 19 -4.20 -2.75 -5.71
CA LEU A 19 -2.91 -3.11 -6.29
C LEU A 19 -2.23 -4.30 -5.59
N ILE A 20 -2.73 -4.74 -4.43
CA ILE A 20 -2.11 -5.81 -3.62
C ILE A 20 -1.96 -7.10 -4.43
N ALA A 21 -3.01 -7.55 -5.10
CA ALA A 21 -2.99 -8.77 -5.93
C ALA A 21 -1.92 -8.75 -7.03
N ARG A 22 -1.52 -7.55 -7.52
CA ARG A 22 -0.49 -7.41 -8.56
C ARG A 22 0.93 -7.67 -8.05
N LEU A 23 1.12 -7.85 -6.75
CA LEU A 23 2.41 -8.09 -6.12
C LEU A 23 2.68 -9.57 -5.82
N ARG A 24 1.69 -10.46 -6.03
CA ARG A 24 1.71 -11.85 -5.60
C ARG A 24 2.96 -12.61 -6.05
N ASN A 25 3.27 -12.53 -7.36
CA ASN A 25 4.29 -13.36 -7.99
C ASN A 25 5.69 -12.71 -8.00
N LEU A 26 5.94 -11.71 -7.15
CA LEU A 26 7.21 -10.97 -7.16
C LEU A 26 8.28 -11.59 -6.27
N ARG A 27 7.91 -12.47 -5.33
CA ARG A 27 8.78 -13.04 -4.28
C ARG A 27 8.37 -14.48 -3.95
N GLY A 28 8.95 -15.03 -2.88
CA GLY A 28 8.74 -16.42 -2.48
C GLY A 28 7.35 -16.71 -1.90
N GLU A 29 7.16 -17.95 -1.49
CA GLU A 29 5.86 -18.48 -1.05
C GLU A 29 5.29 -17.78 0.19
N GLU A 30 6.13 -17.37 1.14
CA GLU A 30 5.68 -16.59 2.32
C GLU A 30 5.04 -15.26 1.90
N TRP A 31 5.64 -14.58 0.93
CA TRP A 31 5.10 -13.33 0.38
C TRP A 31 3.80 -13.58 -0.39
N ALA A 32 3.76 -14.60 -1.26
CA ALA A 32 2.57 -14.93 -2.02
C ALA A 32 1.38 -15.24 -1.11
N ARG A 33 1.58 -16.00 -0.03
CA ARG A 33 0.52 -16.30 0.96
C ARG A 33 -0.01 -15.05 1.65
N LEU A 34 0.85 -14.11 2.02
CA LEU A 34 0.44 -12.82 2.58
C LEU A 34 -0.43 -12.05 1.57
N VAL A 35 0.05 -11.91 0.32
CA VAL A 35 -0.68 -11.20 -0.73
C VAL A 35 -2.04 -11.85 -1.02
N ASP A 36 -2.09 -13.18 -1.09
CA ASP A 36 -3.34 -13.93 -1.32
C ASP A 36 -4.34 -13.68 -0.19
N SER A 37 -3.92 -13.74 1.07
CA SER A 37 -4.78 -13.45 2.22
C SER A 37 -5.33 -12.02 2.18
N LEU A 38 -4.46 -11.03 1.97
CA LEU A 38 -4.85 -9.62 1.93
C LEU A 38 -5.77 -9.27 0.77
N SER A 39 -5.61 -9.94 -0.38
CA SER A 39 -6.42 -9.69 -1.57
C SER A 39 -7.89 -10.11 -1.42
N THR A 40 -8.21 -10.90 -0.38
CA THR A 40 -9.59 -11.29 -0.05
C THR A 40 -10.30 -10.32 0.88
N LEU A 41 -9.56 -9.38 1.47
CA LEU A 41 -10.07 -8.46 2.48
C LEU A 41 -10.75 -7.24 1.82
N PRO A 42 -11.76 -6.65 2.47
CA PRO A 42 -12.28 -5.34 2.06
C PRO A 42 -11.20 -4.25 2.06
N ASP A 43 -11.32 -3.27 1.16
CA ASP A 43 -10.39 -2.13 1.05
C ASP A 43 -10.23 -1.36 2.39
N THR A 44 -11.24 -1.39 3.26
CA THR A 44 -11.26 -0.71 4.57
C THR A 44 -10.77 -1.58 5.72
N HIS A 45 -10.40 -2.85 5.48
CA HIS A 45 -9.94 -3.74 6.53
C HIS A 45 -8.60 -3.25 7.10
N PRO A 46 -8.39 -3.23 8.43
CA PRO A 46 -7.16 -2.73 9.05
C PRO A 46 -5.88 -3.36 8.49
N ASP A 47 -5.89 -4.67 8.21
CA ASP A 47 -4.75 -5.37 7.60
C ASP A 47 -4.45 -4.93 6.16
N ALA A 48 -5.47 -4.70 5.33
CA ALA A 48 -5.28 -4.17 3.99
C ALA A 48 -4.72 -2.74 4.04
N LEU A 49 -5.23 -1.92 4.97
CA LEU A 49 -4.74 -0.57 5.22
C LEU A 49 -3.29 -0.56 5.74
N ALA A 50 -2.94 -1.48 6.64
CA ALA A 50 -1.58 -1.65 7.14
C ALA A 50 -0.60 -2.03 6.03
N PHE A 51 -1.01 -2.91 5.12
CA PHE A 51 -0.19 -3.23 3.95
C PHE A 51 -0.02 -2.01 3.02
N CYS A 52 -1.08 -1.23 2.82
CA CYS A 52 -0.98 0.01 2.06
C CYS A 52 -0.03 1.01 2.71
N LEU A 53 -0.12 1.19 4.03
CA LEU A 53 0.81 2.03 4.80
C LEU A 53 2.26 1.56 4.65
N MET A 54 2.51 0.25 4.74
CA MET A 54 3.82 -0.33 4.49
C MET A 54 4.33 0.03 3.09
N MET A 55 3.51 -0.15 2.05
CA MET A 55 3.89 0.15 0.66
C MET A 55 4.11 1.64 0.41
N ILE A 56 3.28 2.52 1.01
CA ILE A 56 3.43 3.98 0.93
C ILE A 56 4.79 4.41 1.48
N ASN A 57 5.18 3.85 2.63
CA ASN A 57 6.46 4.15 3.27
C ASN A 57 7.64 3.56 2.47
N LEU A 58 7.53 2.29 2.05
CA LEU A 58 8.60 1.60 1.32
C LEU A 58 8.84 2.20 -0.07
N GLY A 59 7.77 2.61 -0.76
CA GLY A 59 7.81 3.23 -2.09
C GLY A 59 7.99 4.75 -2.06
N SER A 60 8.02 5.37 -0.87
CA SER A 60 8.02 6.83 -0.69
C SER A 60 6.93 7.51 -1.52
N CYS A 61 5.70 6.99 -1.48
CA CYS A 61 4.60 7.48 -2.30
C CYS A 61 4.22 8.93 -1.95
N LEU A 62 4.43 9.36 -0.70
CA LEU A 62 4.16 10.72 -0.24
C LEU A 62 5.07 11.79 -0.89
N SER A 63 6.18 11.39 -1.52
CA SER A 63 7.04 12.29 -2.30
C SER A 63 6.77 12.21 -3.82
N CYS A 64 5.71 11.53 -4.24
CA CYS A 64 5.36 11.39 -5.65
C CYS A 64 4.55 12.59 -6.12
N GLU A 65 5.14 13.39 -7.01
CA GLU A 65 4.50 14.57 -7.62
C GLU A 65 3.93 14.20 -9.00
N MET A 66 2.87 14.88 -9.43
CA MET A 66 2.10 14.54 -10.65
C MET A 66 2.95 14.58 -11.94
N ASP A 67 3.95 15.44 -11.99
CA ASP A 67 4.90 15.60 -13.10
C ASP A 67 6.09 14.64 -13.01
N SER A 68 6.27 13.94 -11.88
CA SER A 68 7.39 13.03 -11.69
C SER A 68 7.31 11.82 -12.62
N TYR A 69 8.49 11.32 -13.02
CA TYR A 69 8.60 10.08 -13.81
C TYR A 69 7.85 8.90 -13.14
N ARG A 70 7.81 8.88 -11.80
CA ARG A 70 7.08 7.85 -11.02
C ARG A 70 5.57 7.93 -11.25
N ALA A 71 4.99 9.12 -11.19
CA ALA A 71 3.56 9.33 -11.44
C ALA A 71 3.17 8.96 -12.87
N GLN A 72 3.99 9.35 -13.85
CA GLN A 72 3.77 9.02 -15.27
C GLN A 72 3.81 7.51 -15.53
N ARG A 73 4.67 6.76 -14.82
CA ARG A 73 4.82 5.30 -14.95
C ARG A 73 3.68 4.49 -14.31
N GLY A 74 2.94 5.11 -13.38
CA GLY A 74 1.78 4.52 -12.70
C GLY A 74 2.13 3.70 -11.46
N CYS A 75 1.26 3.78 -10.44
CA CYS A 75 1.48 3.17 -9.12
C CYS A 75 1.64 1.66 -9.13
N ALA A 76 0.97 0.94 -10.04
CA ALA A 76 1.16 -0.51 -10.17
C ALA A 76 2.62 -0.87 -10.51
N VAL A 77 3.21 -0.19 -11.49
CA VAL A 77 4.60 -0.42 -11.92
C VAL A 77 5.57 0.03 -10.83
N CYS A 78 5.32 1.19 -10.22
CA CYS A 78 6.13 1.68 -9.10
C CYS A 78 6.13 0.69 -7.94
N ALA A 79 4.97 0.20 -7.52
CA ALA A 79 4.82 -0.75 -6.42
C ALA A 79 5.53 -2.09 -6.69
N GLN A 80 5.38 -2.62 -7.91
CA GLN A 80 6.11 -3.83 -8.33
C GLN A 80 7.62 -3.60 -8.25
N GLN A 81 8.11 -2.47 -8.79
CA GLN A 81 9.53 -2.13 -8.74
C GLN A 81 10.05 -1.97 -7.31
N THR A 82 9.27 -1.36 -6.42
CA THR A 82 9.60 -1.23 -4.99
C THR A 82 9.87 -2.60 -4.38
N ILE A 83 8.98 -3.58 -4.58
CA ILE A 83 9.14 -4.94 -4.05
C ILE A 83 10.30 -5.69 -4.72
N ILE A 84 10.46 -5.59 -6.03
CA ILE A 84 11.54 -6.25 -6.77
C ILE A 84 12.91 -5.71 -6.32
N SER A 85 13.04 -4.38 -6.14
CA SER A 85 14.30 -3.73 -5.75
C SER A 85 14.65 -3.86 -4.27
N PHE A 86 13.72 -4.36 -3.44
CA PHE A 86 13.94 -4.49 -2.01
C PHE A 86 15.05 -5.52 -1.73
N LYS A 87 16.17 -5.08 -1.15
CA LYS A 87 17.37 -5.94 -0.97
C LYS A 87 17.26 -6.94 0.19
N GLY A 88 16.22 -6.84 1.01
CA GLY A 88 16.03 -7.72 2.15
C GLY A 88 15.25 -9.00 1.84
N SER A 89 15.17 -9.88 2.83
CA SER A 89 14.40 -11.13 2.75
C SER A 89 12.90 -10.89 2.88
N ASP A 90 12.11 -11.89 2.47
CA ASP A 90 10.65 -11.86 2.61
C ASP A 90 10.23 -11.70 4.07
N LYS A 91 10.93 -12.36 5.01
CA LYS A 91 10.74 -12.17 6.46
C LYS A 91 10.90 -10.71 6.90
N GLN A 92 11.85 -9.96 6.31
CA GLN A 92 12.02 -8.55 6.62
C GLN A 92 10.90 -7.67 6.03
N LEU A 93 10.26 -8.08 4.92
CA LEU A 93 9.06 -7.42 4.42
C LEU A 93 7.86 -7.72 5.31
N LEU A 94 7.64 -8.98 5.66
CA LEU A 94 6.60 -9.40 6.60
C LEU A 94 6.76 -8.67 7.94
N LYS A 95 8.00 -8.48 8.42
CA LYS A 95 8.24 -7.71 9.64
C LYS A 95 7.84 -6.24 9.52
N ARG A 96 8.08 -5.61 8.35
CA ARG A 96 7.62 -4.24 8.10
C ARG A 96 6.10 -4.16 8.04
N TYR A 97 5.46 -5.16 7.47
CA TYR A 97 4.00 -5.29 7.47
C TYR A 97 3.44 -5.41 8.90
N GLU A 98 3.99 -6.29 9.74
CA GLU A 98 3.61 -6.39 11.17
C GLU A 98 3.75 -5.05 11.92
N ASN A 99 4.83 -4.31 11.65
CA ASN A 99 5.02 -2.99 12.27
C ASN A 99 3.95 -1.99 11.80
N ALA A 100 3.57 -2.04 10.52
CA ALA A 100 2.48 -1.22 10.01
C ALA A 100 1.11 -1.62 10.60
N GLN A 101 0.87 -2.91 10.85
CA GLN A 101 -0.34 -3.37 11.55
C GLN A 101 -0.45 -2.75 12.94
N LYS A 102 0.66 -2.69 13.70
CA LYS A 102 0.69 -2.05 15.02
C LYS A 102 0.34 -0.56 14.94
N MET A 103 0.94 0.18 13.99
CA MET A 103 0.65 1.60 13.81
C MET A 103 -0.82 1.87 13.47
N VAL A 104 -1.42 1.02 12.62
CA VAL A 104 -2.84 1.11 12.26
C VAL A 104 -3.72 0.81 13.47
N ALA A 105 -3.43 -0.27 14.21
CA ALA A 105 -4.17 -0.64 15.42
C ALA A 105 -4.12 0.47 16.50
N GLU A 106 -2.94 1.08 16.71
CA GLU A 106 -2.77 2.23 17.61
C GLU A 106 -3.65 3.41 17.18
N HIS A 107 -3.72 3.70 15.87
CA HIS A 107 -4.58 4.77 15.35
C HIS A 107 -6.07 4.49 15.53
N PHE A 108 -6.53 3.25 15.29
CA PHE A 108 -7.92 2.88 15.53
C PHE A 108 -8.29 3.03 17.00
N ASN A 109 -7.46 2.51 17.91
CA ASN A 109 -7.68 2.65 19.35
C ASN A 109 -7.72 4.13 19.81
N GLN A 110 -6.83 4.98 19.28
CA GLN A 110 -6.85 6.42 19.56
C GLN A 110 -8.08 7.11 18.96
N SER A 111 -8.55 6.67 17.79
CA SER A 111 -9.75 7.21 17.15
C SER A 111 -11.02 6.88 17.94
N ASP A 112 -11.08 5.70 18.54
CA ASP A 112 -12.19 5.28 19.40
C ASP A 112 -12.19 6.08 20.72
N LEU A 113 -11.01 6.31 21.32
CA LEU A 113 -10.86 7.18 22.50
C LEU A 113 -11.30 8.64 22.22
N LYS A 114 -10.98 9.19 21.04
CA LYS A 114 -11.40 10.55 20.64
C LYS A 114 -12.88 10.65 20.29
N ARG A 115 -13.53 9.55 19.87
CA ARG A 115 -14.97 9.50 19.60
C ARG A 115 -15.82 9.34 20.87
N ALA A 116 -15.23 8.79 21.93
CA ALA A 116 -15.89 8.58 23.21
C ALA A 116 -15.78 9.76 24.19
N ALA A 117 -14.96 10.77 23.88
CA ALA A 117 -14.75 11.99 24.66
C ALA A 117 -15.50 13.18 24.05
#